data_AF-Q54I67-F1
#
_entry.id   AF-Q54I67-F1
#
_cell.length_a   1.000
_cell.length_b   1.000
_cell.length_c   1.000
_cell.angle_alpha   90.00
_cell.angle_beta   90.00
_cell.angle_gamma   90.00
#
_symmetry.space_group_name_H-M   'P 1'
#
loop_
_entity.id
_entity.type
_entity.pdbx_description
1 polymer ?
#
loop_
_entity_poly.entity_id
_entity_poly.type
_entity_poly.pdbx_seq_one_letter_code
_entity_poly.pdbx_strand_id
1 'polypeptide(L)'
;MQKKKKKVFIGKKKNEKNFFFFFFFFFFFMGLDRFRNKTFIGEDLHLNRYYQFIDSEGKVRRDVDYFIREPNPRTIPSIWNRWLAFRVSDPPTYEDVLKEDERQRSIKEKAKIFEEEDLKLRVQEMEYKKQQQQENLDNRNIIPKQ
;
A
#
# COMPACT_ATOMS: atom_id res chain seq x y z
N MET A 1 56.52 -1.80 42.63
CA MET A 1 55.12 -1.39 42.81
C MET A 1 54.30 -1.88 41.61
N GLN A 2 53.15 -2.49 41.85
CA GLN A 2 52.48 -3.46 40.99
C GLN A 2 51.46 -2.87 39.98
N LYS A 3 51.38 -3.54 38.81
CA LYS A 3 50.19 -3.84 37.98
C LYS A 3 49.46 -2.68 37.27
N LYS A 4 49.37 -2.80 35.94
CA LYS A 4 48.13 -3.24 35.21
C LYS A 4 48.37 -3.29 33.69
N LYS A 5 48.54 -4.50 33.13
CA LYS A 5 48.48 -4.76 31.68
C LYS A 5 47.01 -4.91 31.28
N LYS A 6 46.49 -4.00 30.44
CA LYS A 6 45.18 -4.13 29.79
C LYS A 6 45.29 -5.14 28.63
N LYS A 7 44.56 -6.26 28.72
CA LYS A 7 44.35 -7.20 27.60
C LYS A 7 43.26 -6.63 26.69
N VAL A 8 43.60 -6.37 25.43
CA VAL A 8 42.65 -6.03 24.36
C VAL A 8 42.14 -7.33 23.76
N PHE A 9 40.82 -7.55 23.85
CA PHE A 9 40.15 -8.70 23.26
C PHE A 9 39.86 -8.43 21.78
N ILE A 10 40.60 -9.10 20.88
CA ILE A 10 40.33 -9.11 19.44
C ILE A 10 39.26 -10.17 19.20
N GLY A 11 38.01 -9.74 19.10
CA GLY A 11 36.85 -10.58 18.79
C GLY A 11 36.78 -10.92 17.30
N LYS A 12 36.70 -12.22 17.00
CA LYS A 12 36.64 -12.86 15.68
C LYS A 12 35.49 -12.33 14.80
N LYS A 13 35.80 -11.53 13.77
CA LYS A 13 34.93 -11.24 12.61
C LYS A 13 35.27 -12.23 11.47
N LYS A 14 34.58 -13.37 11.36
CA LYS A 14 34.81 -14.27 10.19
C LYS A 14 33.61 -15.05 9.63
N ASN A 15 32.39 -14.89 10.16
CA ASN A 15 31.26 -15.75 9.76
C ASN A 15 30.10 -15.04 9.00
N GLU A 16 30.12 -13.72 8.83
CA GLU A 16 28.98 -13.02 8.19
C GLU A 16 28.98 -13.13 6.65
N LYS A 17 30.15 -13.27 6.02
CA LYS A 17 30.24 -13.36 4.55
C LYS A 17 29.65 -14.66 4.00
N ASN A 18 29.80 -15.77 4.72
CA ASN A 18 29.22 -17.05 4.30
C ASN A 18 27.71 -17.10 4.53
N PHE A 19 27.19 -16.43 5.58
CA PHE A 19 25.75 -16.36 5.83
C PHE A 19 25.05 -15.53 4.76
N PHE A 20 25.58 -14.36 4.41
CA PHE A 20 25.03 -13.53 3.32
C PHE A 20 25.09 -14.23 1.96
N PHE A 21 26.19 -14.95 1.67
CA PHE A 21 26.32 -15.69 0.41
C PHE A 21 25.36 -16.87 0.34
N PHE A 22 25.17 -17.61 1.44
CA PHE A 22 24.15 -18.68 1.53
C PHE A 22 22.73 -18.14 1.42
N PHE A 23 22.43 -17.01 2.08
CA PHE A 23 21.12 -16.37 1.99
C PHE A 23 20.84 -15.89 0.57
N PHE A 24 21.82 -15.24 -0.07
CA PHE A 24 21.70 -14.78 -1.45
C PHE A 24 21.55 -15.96 -2.43
N PHE A 25 22.32 -17.04 -2.28
CA PHE A 25 22.17 -18.25 -3.11
C PHE A 25 20.84 -18.97 -2.87
N PHE A 26 20.35 -19.03 -1.63
CA PHE A 26 19.08 -19.67 -1.29
C PHE A 26 17.89 -18.94 -1.91
N PHE A 27 17.89 -17.60 -1.88
CA PHE A 27 16.88 -16.79 -2.55
C PHE A 27 17.03 -16.76 -4.08
N PHE A 28 18.27 -16.83 -4.59
CA PHE A 28 18.54 -16.85 -6.03
C PHE A 28 18.15 -18.19 -6.67
N PHE A 29 18.45 -19.33 -6.03
CA PHE A 29 18.09 -20.66 -6.55
C PHE A 29 16.59 -20.99 -6.39
N MET A 30 15.92 -20.52 -5.34
CA MET A 30 14.44 -20.63 -5.27
C MET A 30 13.72 -19.78 -6.31
N GLY A 31 14.37 -18.73 -6.85
CA GLY A 31 13.78 -17.85 -7.85
C GLY A 31 13.80 -18.38 -9.28
N LEU A 32 14.68 -19.32 -9.62
CA LEU A 32 14.91 -19.74 -11.01
C LEU A 32 13.89 -20.75 -11.54
N ASP A 33 13.26 -21.57 -10.69
CA ASP A 33 12.22 -22.51 -11.13
C ASP A 33 10.87 -21.80 -11.38
N ARG A 34 10.76 -20.54 -10.96
CA ARG A 34 9.53 -19.74 -10.98
C ARG A 34 9.02 -19.42 -12.39
N PHE A 35 9.84 -19.58 -13.43
CA PHE A 35 9.49 -19.14 -14.78
C PHE A 35 9.04 -20.24 -15.74
N ARG A 36 9.29 -21.53 -15.45
CA ARG A 36 9.04 -22.59 -16.44
C ARG A 36 7.59 -23.07 -16.52
N ASN A 37 6.80 -22.86 -15.48
CA ASN A 37 5.46 -23.46 -15.36
C ASN A 37 4.32 -22.42 -15.22
N LYS A 38 4.56 -21.15 -15.55
CA LYS A 38 3.56 -20.07 -15.45
C LYS A 38 2.69 -19.98 -16.70
N THR A 39 1.39 -20.19 -16.56
CA THR A 39 0.38 -19.90 -17.59
C THR A 39 -0.01 -18.42 -17.51
N PHE A 40 0.10 -17.69 -18.63
CA PHE A 40 -0.34 -16.31 -18.73
C PHE A 40 -1.87 -16.23 -18.71
N ILE A 41 -2.41 -15.38 -17.83
CA ILE A 41 -3.85 -15.23 -17.61
C ILE A 41 -4.37 -13.92 -18.19
N GLY A 42 -3.63 -12.83 -18.02
CA GLY A 42 -4.05 -11.53 -18.51
C GLY A 42 -3.14 -10.39 -18.07
N GLU A 43 -3.53 -9.20 -18.48
CA GLU A 43 -2.82 -7.95 -18.23
C GLU A 43 -3.83 -6.89 -17.74
N ASP A 44 -3.39 -6.00 -16.84
CA ASP A 44 -4.19 -4.87 -16.38
C ASP A 44 -3.89 -3.56 -17.14
N LEU A 45 -4.60 -2.49 -16.78
CA LEU A 45 -4.39 -1.16 -17.35
C LEU A 45 -3.00 -0.55 -17.01
N HIS A 46 -2.27 -1.14 -16.06
CA HIS A 46 -0.93 -0.72 -15.67
C HIS A 46 0.16 -1.61 -16.28
N LEU A 47 -0.20 -2.48 -17.23
CA LEU A 47 0.69 -3.43 -17.91
C LEU A 47 1.29 -4.50 -16.98
N ASN A 48 0.71 -4.71 -15.78
CA ASN A 48 1.12 -5.83 -14.93
C ASN A 48 0.56 -7.12 -15.50
N ARG A 49 1.39 -8.17 -15.53
CA ARG A 49 1.03 -9.47 -16.10
C ARG A 49 0.70 -10.46 -15.00
N TYR A 50 -0.42 -11.16 -15.16
CA TYR A 50 -0.93 -12.11 -14.18
C TYR A 50 -0.77 -13.53 -14.69
N TYR A 51 -0.34 -14.41 -13.78
CA TYR A 51 -0.04 -15.80 -14.10
C TYR A 51 -0.65 -16.77 -13.10
N GLN A 52 -0.94 -17.97 -13.58
CA GLN A 52 -1.32 -19.11 -12.76
C GLN A 52 -0.33 -20.26 -13.00
N PHE A 53 0.07 -20.94 -11.93
CA PHE A 53 0.94 -22.11 -12.03
C PHE A 53 0.59 -23.13 -10.95
N ILE A 54 1.07 -24.36 -11.13
CA ILE A 54 0.98 -25.39 -10.11
C ILE A 54 2.36 -25.50 -9.46
N ASP A 55 2.38 -25.34 -8.13
CA ASP A 55 3.57 -25.50 -7.29
C ASP A 55 4.04 -26.96 -7.28
N SER A 56 5.24 -27.21 -6.78
CA SER A 56 5.79 -28.56 -6.59
C SER A 56 4.91 -29.47 -5.70
N GLU A 57 4.12 -28.87 -4.80
CA GLU A 57 3.12 -29.55 -3.96
C GLU A 57 1.78 -29.85 -4.68
N GLY A 58 1.65 -29.55 -5.98
CA GLY A 58 0.40 -29.71 -6.71
C GLY A 58 -0.65 -28.63 -6.43
N LYS A 59 -0.30 -27.58 -5.68
CA LYS A 59 -1.20 -26.47 -5.33
C LYS A 59 -1.21 -25.41 -6.43
N VAL A 60 -2.41 -24.94 -6.78
CA VAL A 60 -2.56 -23.78 -7.69
C VAL A 60 -2.07 -22.51 -6.98
N ARG A 61 -1.17 -21.79 -7.64
CA ARG A 61 -0.63 -20.50 -7.23
C ARG A 61 -0.97 -19.45 -8.27
N ARG A 62 -1.10 -18.21 -7.80
CA ARG A 62 -1.34 -17.02 -8.62
C ARG A 62 -0.23 -16.02 -8.32
N ASP A 63 0.30 -15.40 -9.36
CA ASP A 63 1.43 -14.47 -9.23
C ASP A 63 1.28 -13.32 -10.23
N VAL A 64 1.97 -12.23 -9.96
CA VAL A 64 1.93 -10.99 -10.73
C VAL A 64 3.35 -10.51 -11.01
N ASP A 65 3.65 -10.34 -12.29
CA ASP A 65 4.87 -9.66 -12.72
C ASP A 65 4.52 -8.19 -12.94
N TYR A 66 5.08 -7.32 -12.11
CA TYR A 66 4.87 -5.87 -12.20
C TYR A 66 5.60 -5.30 -13.40
N PHE A 67 4.97 -4.35 -14.08
CA PHE A 67 5.64 -3.62 -15.17
C PHE A 67 6.79 -2.74 -14.66
N ILE A 68 6.63 -2.19 -13.45
CA ILE A 68 7.61 -1.31 -12.81
C ILE A 68 8.63 -2.15 -12.02
N ARG A 69 9.92 -1.76 -12.07
CA ARG A 69 11.01 -2.46 -11.35
C ARG A 69 10.82 -2.52 -9.84
N GLU A 70 10.25 -1.47 -9.26
CA GLU A 70 9.87 -1.41 -7.86
C GLU A 70 8.40 -1.82 -7.71
N PRO A 71 8.13 -3.08 -7.30
CA PRO A 71 6.77 -3.57 -7.21
C PRO A 71 6.03 -2.86 -6.07
N ASN A 72 4.89 -2.25 -6.39
CA ASN A 72 4.01 -1.66 -5.39
C ASN A 72 2.67 -2.42 -5.38
N PRO A 73 2.41 -3.26 -4.36
CA PRO A 73 1.16 -4.02 -4.27
C PRO A 73 -0.10 -3.15 -4.24
N ARG A 74 0.02 -1.86 -3.90
CA ARG A 74 -1.12 -0.93 -3.86
C ARG A 74 -1.58 -0.47 -5.25
N THR A 75 -0.79 -0.69 -6.31
CA THR A 75 -1.17 -0.31 -7.67
C THR A 75 -1.99 -1.37 -8.39
N ILE A 76 -2.09 -2.58 -7.82
CA ILE A 76 -2.90 -3.67 -8.38
C ILE A 76 -4.38 -3.29 -8.31
N PRO A 77 -5.12 -3.32 -9.44
CA PRO A 77 -6.56 -3.09 -9.43
C PRO A 77 -7.31 -4.03 -8.49
N SER A 78 -8.35 -3.52 -7.85
CA SER A 78 -9.10 -4.26 -6.80
C SER A 78 -9.59 -5.63 -7.26
N ILE A 79 -9.95 -5.75 -8.53
CA ILE A 79 -10.51 -6.96 -9.13
C ILE A 79 -9.42 -8.03 -9.33
N TRP A 80 -8.25 -7.63 -9.79
CA TRP A 80 -7.08 -8.50 -9.88
C TRP A 80 -6.60 -8.93 -8.50
N ASN A 81 -6.63 -8.02 -7.51
CA ASN A 81 -6.29 -8.38 -6.13
C ASN A 81 -7.27 -9.42 -5.54
N ARG A 82 -8.57 -9.35 -5.87
CA ARG A 82 -9.56 -10.37 -5.48
C ARG A 82 -9.23 -11.74 -6.08
N TRP A 83 -8.84 -11.77 -7.36
CA TRP A 83 -8.40 -12.99 -8.02
C TRP A 83 -7.08 -13.50 -7.42
N LEU A 84 -6.03 -12.69 -7.27
CA LEU A 84 -4.78 -13.09 -6.63
C LEU A 84 -4.98 -13.65 -5.21
N ALA A 85 -5.92 -13.08 -4.45
CA ALA A 85 -6.27 -13.53 -3.11
C ALA A 85 -7.19 -14.76 -3.04
N PHE A 86 -7.45 -15.43 -4.18
CA PHE A 86 -8.34 -16.60 -4.29
C PHE A 86 -9.78 -16.34 -3.81
N ARG A 87 -10.25 -15.08 -3.82
CA ARG A 87 -11.64 -14.74 -3.47
C ARG A 87 -12.62 -14.97 -4.62
N VAL A 88 -12.09 -15.04 -5.85
CA VAL A 88 -12.84 -15.32 -7.07
C VAL A 88 -12.10 -16.44 -7.82
N SER A 89 -12.85 -17.42 -8.33
CA SER A 89 -12.32 -18.52 -9.15
C SER A 89 -11.73 -17.98 -10.45
N ASP A 90 -12.55 -17.24 -11.19
CA ASP A 90 -12.28 -16.84 -12.56
C ASP A 90 -11.51 -15.53 -12.63
N PRO A 91 -10.56 -15.40 -13.57
CA PRO A 91 -9.86 -14.15 -13.78
C PRO A 91 -10.81 -13.08 -14.30
N PRO A 92 -10.57 -11.80 -13.96
CA PRO A 92 -11.37 -10.71 -14.49
C PRO A 92 -11.21 -10.59 -16.00
N THR A 93 -12.30 -10.29 -16.70
CA THR A 93 -12.24 -9.96 -18.12
C THR A 93 -11.75 -8.52 -18.33
N TYR A 94 -11.32 -8.19 -19.55
CA TYR A 94 -10.94 -6.83 -19.89
C TYR A 94 -12.08 -5.82 -19.65
N GLU A 95 -13.33 -6.21 -19.96
CA GLU A 95 -14.51 -5.40 -19.69
C GLU A 95 -14.74 -5.16 -18.21
N ASP A 96 -14.52 -6.18 -17.36
CA ASP A 96 -14.65 -6.04 -15.91
C ASP A 96 -13.60 -5.09 -15.33
N VAL A 97 -12.37 -5.15 -15.88
CA VAL A 97 -11.29 -4.23 -15.50
C VAL A 97 -11.66 -2.79 -15.85
N LEU A 98 -12.20 -2.54 -17.04
CA LEU A 98 -12.65 -1.21 -17.45
C LEU A 98 -13.81 -0.70 -16.59
N LYS A 99 -14.85 -1.51 -16.38
CA LYS A 99 -15.99 -1.15 -15.53
C LYS A 99 -15.56 -0.84 -14.10
N GLU A 100 -14.63 -1.61 -13.55
CA GLU A 100 -14.08 -1.35 -12.21
C GLU A 100 -13.27 -0.04 -12.18
N ASP A 101 -12.48 0.25 -13.20
CA ASP A 101 -11.73 1.51 -13.28
C ASP A 101 -12.67 2.73 -13.34
N GLU A 102 -13.71 2.67 -14.18
CA GLU A 102 -14.77 3.70 -14.25
C GLU A 102 -15.47 3.87 -12.90
N ARG A 103 -15.83 2.75 -12.24
CA ARG A 103 -16.45 2.77 -10.90
C ARG A 103 -15.53 3.47 -9.90
N GLN A 104 -14.24 3.16 -9.89
CA GLN A 104 -13.26 3.77 -9.00
C GLN A 104 -13.08 5.27 -9.27
N ARG A 105 -13.08 5.69 -10.55
CA ARG A 105 -13.05 7.12 -10.91
C ARG A 105 -14.28 7.85 -10.38
N SER A 106 -15.48 7.29 -10.59
CA SER A 106 -16.73 7.89 -10.12
C SER A 106 -16.78 8.04 -8.59
N ILE A 107 -16.19 7.10 -7.84
CA ILE A 107 -16.11 7.17 -6.38
C ILE A 107 -15.16 8.27 -5.94
N LYS A 108 -13.99 8.39 -6.59
CA LYS A 108 -13.03 9.46 -6.30
C LYS A 108 -13.62 10.84 -6.56
N GLU A 109 -14.36 11.00 -7.65
CA GLU A 109 -15.06 12.25 -7.97
C GLU A 109 -16.13 12.58 -6.92
N LYS A 110 -16.98 11.61 -6.54
CA LYS A 110 -17.98 11.80 -5.48
C LYS A 110 -17.35 12.12 -4.12
N ALA A 111 -16.26 11.44 -3.77
CA ALA A 111 -15.53 11.70 -2.53
C ALA A 111 -14.99 13.13 -2.50
N LYS A 112 -14.42 13.61 -3.61
CA LYS A 112 -13.94 14.99 -3.73
C LYS A 112 -15.07 16.01 -3.55
N ILE A 113 -16.22 15.80 -4.19
CA ILE A 113 -17.39 16.69 -4.04
C ILE A 113 -17.83 16.73 -2.58
N PHE A 114 -17.93 15.56 -1.93
CA PHE A 114 -18.33 15.46 -0.53
C PHE A 114 -17.33 16.14 0.41
N GLU A 115 -16.03 15.99 0.17
CA GLU A 115 -14.97 16.68 0.93
C GLU A 115 -15.05 18.21 0.77
N GLU A 116 -15.35 18.71 -0.43
CA GLU A 116 -15.55 20.14 -0.68
C GLU A 116 -16.81 20.69 0.01
N GLU A 117 -17.89 19.93 0.03
CA GLU A 117 -19.14 20.27 0.73
C GLU A 117 -18.95 20.29 2.26
N ASP A 118 -18.31 19.26 2.81
CA ASP A 118 -17.97 19.18 4.24
C ASP A 118 -17.04 20.32 4.67
N LEU A 119 -16.05 20.68 3.84
CA LEU A 119 -15.19 21.82 4.10
C LEU A 119 -15.98 23.15 4.13
N LYS A 120 -16.89 23.37 3.17
CA LYS A 120 -17.74 24.57 3.14
C LYS A 120 -18.63 24.66 4.38
N LEU A 121 -19.25 23.54 4.77
CA LEU A 121 -20.10 23.49 5.96
C LEU A 121 -19.30 23.81 7.24
N ARG A 122 -18.10 23.24 7.39
CA ARG A 122 -17.22 23.54 8.53
C ARG A 122 -16.80 25.01 8.59
N VAL A 123 -16.52 25.63 7.44
CA VAL A 123 -16.20 27.07 7.39
C VAL A 123 -17.41 27.90 7.81
N GLN A 124 -18.61 27.60 7.31
CA GLN A 124 -19.85 28.28 7.70
C GLN A 124 -20.16 28.13 9.20
N GLU A 125 -19.97 26.93 9.76
CA GLU A 125 -20.13 26.69 11.20
C GLU A 125 -19.13 27.49 12.04
N MET A 126 -17.87 27.60 11.60
CA MET A 126 -16.86 28.40 12.27
C MET A 126 -17.19 29.90 12.22
N GLU A 127 -17.67 30.40 11.08
CA GLU A 127 -18.10 31.79 10.91
C GLU A 127 -19.30 32.10 11.79
N TYR A 128 -20.31 31.23 11.81
CA TYR A 128 -21.48 31.36 12.67
C TYR A 128 -21.11 31.38 14.16
N LYS A 129 -20.23 30.47 14.60
CA LYS A 129 -19.72 30.46 15.99
C LYS A 129 -18.96 31.75 16.34
N LYS A 130 -18.17 32.30 15.41
CA LYS A 130 -17.46 33.57 15.60
C LYS A 130 -18.44 34.75 15.71
N GLN A 131 -19.47 34.79 14.87
CA GLN A 131 -20.53 35.81 14.93
C GLN A 131 -21.24 35.78 16.28
N GLN A 132 -21.67 34.59 16.73
CA GLN A 132 -22.29 34.44 18.05
C GLN A 132 -21.37 34.88 19.20
N GLN A 133 -20.07 34.57 19.12
CA GLN A 133 -19.11 35.03 20.12
C GLN A 133 -18.98 36.55 20.14
N GLN A 134 -18.94 37.19 18.97
CA GLN A 134 -18.87 38.64 18.85
C GLN A 134 -20.14 39.32 19.42
N GLU A 135 -21.33 38.84 19.04
CA GLU A 135 -22.60 39.34 19.56
C GLU A 135 -22.68 39.22 21.09
N ASN A 136 -22.19 38.10 21.65
CA ASN A 136 -22.13 37.91 23.11
C ASN A 136 -21.16 38.90 23.79
N LEU A 137 -20.05 39.26 23.15
CA LEU A 137 -19.11 40.26 23.67
C LEU A 137 -19.70 41.67 23.60
N ASP A 138 -20.35 42.00 22.49
CA ASP A 138 -20.99 43.30 22.28
C ASP A 138 -22.13 43.51 23.28
N ASN A 139 -22.97 42.50 23.50
CA ASN A 139 -24.04 42.52 24.51
C ASN A 139 -23.52 42.69 25.94
N ARG A 140 -22.34 42.14 26.28
CA ARG A 140 -21.71 42.34 27.60
C ARG A 140 -21.21 43.78 27.80
N ASN A 141 -20.78 44.44 26.73
CA ASN A 141 -20.25 45.81 26.79
C ASN A 141 -21.36 46.87 26.89
N ILE A 142 -22.60 46.55 26.53
CA ILE A 142 -23.74 47.48 26.56
C ILE A 142 -24.30 47.65 27.99
N ILE A 143 -24.05 46.73 28.92
CA ILE A 143 -24.54 46.83 30.30
C ILE A 143 -23.71 47.91 31.04
N PRO A 144 -24.27 49.09 31.35
CA PRO A 144 -23.57 50.08 32.14
C PRO A 144 -23.34 49.50 33.55
N LYS A 145 -22.13 49.63 34.10
CA LYS A 145 -21.93 49.40 35.53
C LYS A 145 -22.80 50.41 36.28
N GLN A 146 -23.85 49.91 36.93
CA GLN A 146 -24.66 50.68 37.88
C GLN A 146 -23.83 51.09 39.09
#